data_AF-A0A1F3JSN7-F1
#
_entry.id   AF-A0A1F3JSN7-F1
#
_cell.length_a   1.000
_cell.length_b   1.000
_cell.length_c   1.000
_cell.angle_alpha   90.00
_cell.angle_beta   90.00
_cell.angle_gamma   90.00
#
_symmetry.space_group_name_H-M   'P 1'
#
loop_
_entity.id
_entity.type
_entity.pdbx_description
1 polymer ?
#
loop_
_entity_poly.entity_id
_entity_poly.type
_entity_poly.pdbx_seq_one_letter_code
_entity_poly.pdbx_strand_id
1 'polypeptide(L)'
;MKYLVFITFVFWSGSLLGQKMFENQSTICPLKFMLEDQETIIYYEPNDSVMVMDFLKGIEAKQLDKLKGILMFQLMIDTVGQACCVSFTNKTNILDKKLDVPNRLSNLSGWKRMDGIFPDQNICTLFHFVFTNEEFTVTRTGYNRNTGKKPMSTSTFRRNPSKPILDTLLRSAK
;
A
#
# COMPACT_ATOMS: atom_id res chain seq x y z
N MET A 1 45.70 -19.48 -31.65
CA MET A 1 44.57 -20.16 -30.97
C MET A 1 44.50 -19.58 -29.57
N LYS A 2 43.62 -18.61 -29.36
CA LYS A 2 42.21 -18.81 -28.97
C LYS A 2 42.12 -19.09 -27.47
N TYR A 3 42.11 -17.97 -26.72
CA TYR A 3 41.36 -17.71 -25.50
C TYR A 3 40.92 -18.94 -24.71
N LEU A 4 41.70 -19.30 -23.70
CA LEU A 4 41.23 -20.22 -22.66
C LEU A 4 41.34 -19.51 -21.32
N VAL A 5 40.26 -19.62 -20.54
CA VAL A 5 40.10 -19.21 -19.14
C VAL A 5 39.68 -17.76 -18.92
N PHE A 6 38.39 -17.48 -19.09
CA PHE A 6 37.66 -16.52 -18.25
C PHE A 6 36.15 -16.79 -18.32
N ILE A 7 35.72 -17.96 -17.84
CA ILE A 7 34.30 -18.22 -17.57
C ILE A 7 34.20 -18.91 -16.21
N THR A 8 34.50 -18.16 -15.14
CA THR A 8 33.81 -18.37 -13.87
C THR A 8 32.47 -17.67 -14.01
N PHE A 9 31.53 -18.42 -14.53
CA PHE A 9 30.13 -18.08 -14.63
C PHE A 9 29.67 -17.69 -13.21
N VAL A 10 29.37 -16.41 -13.03
CA VAL A 10 28.70 -15.86 -11.84
C VAL A 10 27.25 -16.36 -11.88
N PHE A 11 27.06 -17.67 -11.69
CA PHE A 11 25.79 -18.24 -11.30
C PHE A 11 25.72 -18.03 -9.79
N TRP A 12 25.12 -16.92 -9.36
CA TRP A 12 24.43 -16.76 -8.07
C TRP A 12 23.78 -15.36 -8.04
N SER A 13 22.70 -15.21 -8.80
CA SER A 13 21.72 -14.14 -8.56
C SER A 13 20.30 -14.72 -8.66
N GLY A 14 20.12 -15.90 -8.07
CA GLY A 14 18.81 -16.52 -7.85
C GLY A 14 18.16 -16.05 -6.56
N SER A 15 18.13 -14.74 -6.31
CA SER A 15 17.32 -14.13 -5.25
C SER A 15 16.50 -13.02 -5.89
N LEU A 16 15.42 -13.39 -6.59
CA LEU A 16 14.35 -12.47 -6.92
C LEU A 16 13.58 -12.16 -5.63
N LEU A 17 14.22 -11.42 -4.73
CA LEU A 17 13.63 -10.86 -3.52
C LEU A 17 12.98 -9.51 -3.88
N GLY A 18 11.87 -9.22 -3.22
CA GLY A 18 10.90 -8.18 -3.53
C GLY A 18 11.50 -6.87 -4.00
N GLN A 19 11.38 -6.59 -5.29
CA GLN A 19 11.79 -5.31 -5.87
C GLN A 19 10.79 -4.23 -5.43
N LYS A 20 11.30 -3.05 -5.09
CA LYS A 20 10.45 -1.88 -4.87
C LYS A 20 9.67 -1.58 -6.15
N MET A 21 8.35 -1.39 -6.02
CA MET A 21 7.46 -1.09 -7.15
C MET A 21 7.24 0.42 -7.36
N PHE A 22 7.66 1.23 -6.39
CA PHE A 22 7.53 2.68 -6.38
C PHE A 22 8.87 3.37 -6.08
N GLU A 23 8.92 4.68 -6.30
CA GLU A 23 10.16 5.47 -6.36
C GLU A 23 10.90 5.48 -5.02
N ASN A 24 10.19 5.84 -3.94
CA ASN A 24 10.75 5.96 -2.60
C ASN A 24 10.70 4.61 -1.88
N GLN A 25 11.80 4.24 -1.23
CA GLN A 25 11.83 3.12 -0.29
C GLN A 25 11.46 3.61 1.10
N SER A 26 10.66 2.83 1.81
CA SER A 26 10.24 3.09 3.18
C SER A 26 10.87 2.02 4.07
N THR A 27 11.85 2.42 4.89
CA THR A 27 12.54 1.60 5.93
C THR A 27 13.08 0.22 5.49
N ILE A 28 13.58 -0.55 6.46
CA ILE A 28 14.06 -1.94 6.29
C ILE A 28 12.86 -2.87 6.49
N CYS A 29 11.98 -2.99 5.49
CA CYS A 29 10.99 -4.07 5.46
C CYS A 29 11.68 -5.40 5.08
N PRO A 30 11.19 -6.55 5.57
CA PRO A 30 11.54 -7.85 5.02
C PRO A 30 11.31 -7.89 3.50
N LEU A 31 12.34 -8.26 2.73
CA LEU A 31 12.25 -8.33 1.26
C LEU A 31 11.63 -9.63 0.74
N LYS A 32 11.29 -10.56 1.63
CA LYS A 32 10.64 -11.83 1.29
C LYS A 32 9.14 -11.71 1.54
N PHE A 33 8.38 -11.56 0.46
CA PHE A 33 6.92 -11.52 0.47
C PHE A 33 6.35 -12.06 -0.85
N MET A 34 5.09 -12.47 -0.83
CA MET A 34 4.30 -12.81 -2.02
C MET A 34 3.46 -11.60 -2.41
N LEU A 35 3.37 -11.31 -3.71
CA LEU A 35 2.44 -10.29 -4.21
C LEU A 35 1.06 -10.92 -4.40
N GLU A 36 0.01 -10.19 -4.02
CA GLU A 36 -1.33 -10.54 -4.46
C GLU A 36 -1.46 -10.46 -5.98
N ASP A 37 -2.33 -11.29 -6.55
CA ASP A 37 -2.59 -11.35 -7.99
C ASP A 37 -4.08 -11.18 -8.30
N GLN A 38 -4.88 -12.25 -8.16
CA GLN A 38 -6.30 -12.24 -8.53
C GLN A 38 -7.26 -12.15 -7.35
N GLU A 39 -6.82 -12.51 -6.15
CA GLU A 39 -7.65 -12.58 -4.96
C GLU A 39 -7.09 -11.73 -3.82
N THR A 40 -8.00 -11.03 -3.13
CA THR A 40 -7.68 -10.25 -1.94
C THR A 40 -7.57 -11.20 -0.75
N ILE A 41 -6.35 -11.35 -0.21
CA ILE A 41 -6.05 -12.28 0.88
C ILE A 41 -5.58 -11.56 2.16
N ILE A 42 -5.30 -10.25 2.05
CA ILE A 42 -5.18 -9.34 3.21
C ILE A 42 -6.22 -8.24 3.10
N TYR A 43 -6.83 -7.81 4.19
CA TYR A 43 -7.89 -6.80 4.16
C TYR A 43 -7.81 -5.89 5.38
N TYR A 44 -8.35 -4.68 5.25
CA TYR A 44 -8.42 -3.74 6.36
C TYR A 44 -9.81 -3.78 6.98
N GLU A 45 -9.90 -3.97 8.29
CA GLU A 45 -11.17 -3.96 9.01
C GLU A 45 -11.52 -2.55 9.52
N PRO A 46 -12.79 -2.11 9.38
CA PRO A 46 -13.89 -2.83 8.73
C PRO A 46 -13.86 -2.74 7.20
N ASN A 47 -13.17 -1.77 6.60
CA ASN A 47 -13.03 -1.63 5.14
C ASN A 47 -11.93 -0.62 4.73
N ASP A 48 -11.70 -0.50 3.42
CA ASP A 48 -10.73 0.43 2.82
C ASP A 48 -11.02 1.92 3.10
N SER A 49 -12.27 2.31 3.35
CA SER A 49 -12.55 3.72 3.71
C SER A 49 -11.96 4.06 5.07
N VAL A 50 -12.06 3.14 6.02
CA VAL A 50 -11.50 3.33 7.36
C VAL A 50 -9.97 3.31 7.31
N MET A 51 -9.38 2.47 6.46
CA MET A 51 -7.93 2.50 6.20
C MET A 51 -7.45 3.90 5.78
N VAL A 52 -8.13 4.52 4.81
CA VAL A 52 -7.75 5.87 4.34
C VAL A 52 -7.92 6.89 5.46
N MET A 53 -8.97 6.75 6.28
CA MET A 53 -9.23 7.65 7.40
C MET A 53 -8.18 7.54 8.50
N ASP A 54 -7.79 6.33 8.86
CA ASP A 54 -6.73 6.08 9.85
C ASP A 54 -5.37 6.57 9.34
N PHE A 55 -5.09 6.41 8.05
CA PHE A 55 -3.91 6.99 7.42
C PHE A 55 -3.90 8.53 7.54
N LEU A 56 -5.03 9.19 7.27
CA LEU A 56 -5.14 10.65 7.29
C LEU A 56 -5.27 11.25 8.71
N LYS A 57 -5.43 10.41 9.74
CA LYS A 57 -5.67 10.84 11.12
C LYS A 57 -4.57 11.75 11.66
N GLY A 58 -4.94 12.90 12.21
CA GLY A 58 -3.99 13.86 12.78
C GLY A 58 -3.33 14.80 11.76
N ILE A 59 -3.70 14.73 10.48
CA ILE A 59 -3.43 15.81 9.52
C ILE A 59 -4.44 16.94 9.80
N GLU A 60 -3.98 18.19 9.72
CA GLU A 60 -4.84 19.36 9.94
C GLU A 60 -6.04 19.38 8.98
N ALA A 61 -7.23 19.67 9.49
CA ALA A 61 -8.46 19.71 8.70
C ALA A 61 -8.34 20.60 7.45
N LYS A 62 -7.73 21.79 7.58
CA LYS A 62 -7.49 22.72 6.46
C LYS A 62 -6.63 22.11 5.33
N GLN A 63 -5.73 21.18 5.65
CA GLN A 63 -4.92 20.47 4.67
C GLN A 63 -5.71 19.33 4.03
N LEU A 64 -6.50 18.59 4.83
CA LEU A 64 -7.38 17.53 4.34
C LEU A 64 -8.46 18.04 3.38
N ASP A 65 -9.07 19.20 3.67
CA ASP A 65 -10.09 19.82 2.81
C ASP A 65 -9.55 20.15 1.42
N LYS A 66 -8.25 20.43 1.33
CA LYS A 66 -7.57 20.77 0.09
C LYS A 66 -6.81 19.59 -0.50
N LEU A 67 -6.80 18.42 0.13
CA LEU A 67 -5.99 17.28 -0.28
C LEU A 67 -6.40 16.82 -1.68
N LYS A 68 -5.45 16.86 -2.61
CA LYS A 68 -5.61 16.41 -3.99
C LYS A 68 -4.39 15.63 -4.44
N GLY A 69 -4.58 14.79 -5.44
CA GLY A 69 -3.51 14.10 -6.16
C GLY A 69 -3.50 12.62 -5.84
N ILE A 70 -2.34 11.98 -6.03
CA ILE A 70 -2.25 10.52 -6.06
C ILE A 70 -1.19 10.06 -5.07
N LEU A 71 -1.54 9.11 -4.21
CA LEU A 71 -0.59 8.38 -3.39
C LEU A 71 -0.60 6.92 -3.85
N MET A 72 0.56 6.40 -4.25
CA MET A 72 0.73 5.01 -4.63
C MET A 72 1.70 4.35 -3.68
N PHE A 73 1.39 3.14 -3.22
CA PHE A 73 2.26 2.48 -2.26
C PHE A 73 2.16 0.96 -2.33
N GLN A 74 3.25 0.33 -1.92
CA GLN A 74 3.42 -1.09 -1.77
C GLN A 74 3.46 -1.40 -0.28
N LEU A 75 2.45 -2.12 0.20
CA LEU A 75 2.31 -2.45 1.61
C LEU A 75 2.51 -3.95 1.80
N MET A 76 3.41 -4.31 2.70
CA MET A 76 3.61 -5.68 3.14
C MET A 76 2.91 -5.87 4.49
N ILE A 77 2.18 -6.96 4.64
CA ILE A 77 1.61 -7.44 5.90
C ILE A 77 2.32 -8.73 6.27
N ASP A 78 2.92 -8.76 7.46
CA ASP A 78 3.65 -9.93 7.93
C ASP A 78 2.72 -11.04 8.46
N THR A 79 3.31 -12.15 8.93
CA THR A 79 2.58 -13.32 9.43
C THR A 79 1.74 -13.04 10.69
N VAL A 80 2.00 -11.94 11.41
CA VAL A 80 1.24 -11.55 12.60
C VAL A 80 0.28 -10.38 12.33
N GLY A 81 0.18 -9.91 11.08
CA GLY A 81 -0.72 -8.84 10.68
C GLY A 81 -0.12 -7.44 10.81
N GLN A 82 1.18 -7.31 11.05
CA GLN A 82 1.85 -6.01 11.11
C GLN A 82 2.14 -5.48 9.71
N ALA A 83 1.85 -4.19 9.50
CA ALA A 83 2.10 -3.52 8.24
C ALA A 83 3.52 -2.95 8.14
N CYS A 84 4.08 -2.98 6.94
CA CYS A 84 5.33 -2.33 6.57
C CYS A 84 5.17 -1.70 5.18
N CYS A 85 5.32 -0.39 5.09
CA CYS A 85 5.36 0.27 3.78
C CYS A 85 6.70 -0.05 3.12
N VAL A 86 6.69 -0.78 2.01
CA VAL A 86 7.91 -1.20 1.30
C VAL A 86 8.41 -0.08 0.39
N SER A 87 7.50 0.48 -0.39
CA SER A 87 7.78 1.60 -1.28
C SER A 87 6.55 2.46 -1.52
N PHE A 88 6.76 3.73 -1.86
CA PHE A 88 5.67 4.65 -2.16
C PHE A 88 6.09 5.73 -3.17
N THR A 89 5.09 6.36 -3.77
CA THR A 89 5.23 7.56 -4.57
C THR A 89 4.10 8.51 -4.18
N ASN A 90 4.45 9.69 -3.69
CA ASN A 90 3.50 10.73 -3.33
C ASN A 90 3.48 11.80 -4.42
N LYS A 91 2.33 11.92 -5.10
CA LYS A 91 2.01 13.01 -6.03
C LYS A 91 0.79 13.78 -5.53
N THR A 92 0.60 13.85 -4.22
CA THR A 92 -0.40 14.71 -3.60
C THR A 92 0.12 16.14 -3.46
N ASN A 93 -0.77 17.07 -3.17
CA ASN A 93 -0.40 18.45 -2.84
C ASN A 93 0.05 18.62 -1.38
N ILE A 94 0.19 17.53 -0.61
CA ILE A 94 0.81 17.53 0.72
C ILE A 94 2.23 16.96 0.57
N LEU A 95 3.22 17.71 1.08
CA LEU A 95 4.62 17.32 1.06
C LEU A 95 4.88 16.03 1.85
N ASP A 96 5.80 15.19 1.37
CA ASP A 96 6.18 13.91 1.97
C ASP A 96 6.49 14.01 3.46
N LYS A 97 7.26 15.02 3.88
CA LYS A 97 7.62 15.22 5.29
C LYS A 97 6.40 15.45 6.19
N LYS A 98 5.33 16.06 5.66
CA LYS A 98 4.08 16.30 6.41
C LYS A 98 3.18 15.08 6.40
N LEU A 99 3.12 14.41 5.26
CA LEU A 99 2.30 13.22 5.10
C LEU A 99 2.90 12.02 5.84
N ASP A 100 4.23 11.94 5.94
CA ASP A 100 4.95 10.86 6.62
C ASP A 100 4.43 9.45 6.28
N VAL A 101 4.30 9.21 4.97
CA VAL A 101 3.70 7.99 4.39
C VAL A 101 4.30 6.71 5.00
N PRO A 102 5.64 6.56 5.09
CA PRO A 102 6.27 5.37 5.69
C PRO A 102 5.74 5.01 7.07
N ASN A 103 5.78 5.98 7.99
CA ASN A 103 5.45 5.74 9.38
C ASN A 103 3.95 5.54 9.56
N ARG A 104 3.12 6.35 8.89
CA ARG A 104 1.67 6.25 9.00
C ARG A 104 1.15 4.91 8.52
N LEU A 105 1.56 4.47 7.33
CA LEU A 105 1.11 3.20 6.76
C LEU A 105 1.60 2.00 7.58
N SER A 106 2.83 2.04 8.10
CA SER A 106 3.40 0.95 8.90
C SER A 106 2.80 0.85 10.30
N ASN A 107 2.19 1.94 10.80
CA ASN A 107 1.51 1.96 12.10
C ASN A 107 0.01 1.63 12.04
N LEU A 108 -0.54 1.34 10.86
CA LEU A 108 -1.92 0.90 10.73
C LEU A 108 -2.08 -0.53 11.27
N SER A 109 -2.98 -0.73 12.24
CA SER A 109 -3.19 -2.02 12.92
C SER A 109 -4.49 -2.74 12.53
N GLY A 110 -5.31 -2.17 11.65
CA GLY A 110 -6.57 -2.76 11.19
C GLY A 110 -6.41 -3.90 10.17
N TRP A 111 -5.18 -4.35 9.87
CA TRP A 111 -4.94 -5.39 8.87
C TRP A 111 -5.26 -6.78 9.38
N LYS A 112 -5.94 -7.55 8.55
CA LYS A 112 -6.24 -8.96 8.73
C LYS A 112 -5.80 -9.76 7.52
N ARG A 113 -5.67 -11.06 7.75
CA ARG A 113 -5.30 -12.05 6.75
C ARG A 113 -6.42 -13.06 6.63
N MET A 114 -6.63 -13.58 5.44
CA MET A 114 -7.55 -14.69 5.23
C MET A 114 -6.98 -15.95 5.90
N ASP A 115 -7.79 -16.61 6.72
CA ASP A 115 -7.37 -17.78 7.48
C ASP A 115 -6.92 -18.93 6.56
N GLY A 116 -5.80 -19.57 6.91
CA GLY A 116 -5.26 -20.72 6.19
C GLY A 116 -4.55 -20.41 4.86
N ILE A 117 -4.57 -19.17 4.38
CA ILE A 117 -3.92 -18.77 3.13
C ILE A 117 -2.51 -18.22 3.41
N PHE A 118 -1.50 -18.93 2.90
CA PHE A 118 -0.07 -18.62 3.04
C PHE A 118 0.35 -18.25 4.49
N PRO A 119 0.10 -19.11 5.49
CA PRO A 119 0.26 -18.77 6.91
C PRO A 119 1.67 -18.29 7.28
N ASP A 120 2.70 -18.82 6.61
CA ASP A 120 4.11 -18.54 6.90
C ASP A 120 4.76 -17.53 5.93
N GLN A 121 3.97 -16.84 5.11
CA GLN A 121 4.49 -15.87 4.13
C GLN A 121 4.02 -14.46 4.47
N ASN A 122 4.92 -13.49 4.29
CA ASN A 122 4.51 -12.10 4.23
C ASN A 122 3.75 -11.88 2.92
N ILE A 123 2.65 -11.13 2.97
CA ILE A 123 1.84 -10.83 1.78
C ILE A 123 1.98 -9.35 1.47
N CYS A 124 2.12 -9.01 0.21
CA CYS A 124 2.30 -7.66 -0.25
C CYS A 124 1.26 -7.29 -1.30
N THR A 125 0.76 -6.07 -1.22
CA THR A 125 -0.26 -5.56 -2.13
C THR A 125 0.09 -4.14 -2.56
N LEU A 126 -0.48 -3.74 -3.70
CA LEU A 126 -0.25 -2.43 -4.30
C LEU A 126 -1.54 -1.62 -4.21
N PHE A 127 -1.43 -0.40 -3.68
CA PHE A 127 -2.55 0.52 -3.55
C PHE A 127 -2.31 1.80 -4.32
N HIS A 128 -3.40 2.36 -4.85
CA HIS A 128 -3.46 3.70 -5.43
C HIS A 128 -4.61 4.44 -4.76
N PHE A 129 -4.28 5.46 -3.98
CA PHE A 129 -5.24 6.42 -3.45
C PHE A 129 -5.27 7.63 -4.38
N VAL A 130 -6.45 7.91 -4.93
CA VAL A 130 -6.70 9.10 -5.74
C VAL A 130 -7.59 10.04 -4.94
N PHE A 131 -7.09 11.22 -4.67
CA PHE A 131 -7.73 12.25 -3.86
C PHE A 131 -8.22 13.38 -4.77
N THR A 132 -9.53 13.64 -4.77
CA THR A 132 -10.15 14.80 -5.44
C THR A 132 -10.78 15.73 -4.41
N ASN A 133 -11.40 16.83 -4.84
CA ASN A 133 -12.14 17.70 -3.90
C ASN A 133 -13.33 17.00 -3.24
N GLU A 134 -14.01 16.13 -3.98
CA GLU A 134 -15.33 15.60 -3.61
C GLU A 134 -15.25 14.17 -3.09
N GLU A 135 -14.21 13.44 -3.43
CA GLU A 135 -14.11 12.02 -3.15
C GLU A 135 -12.65 11.57 -3.00
N PHE A 136 -12.50 10.35 -2.53
CA PHE A 136 -11.28 9.60 -2.67
C PHE A 136 -11.59 8.21 -3.23
N THR A 137 -10.73 7.74 -4.12
CA THR A 137 -10.82 6.40 -4.71
C THR A 137 -9.63 5.58 -4.25
N VAL A 138 -9.90 4.35 -3.82
CA VAL A 138 -8.89 3.35 -3.45
C VAL A 138 -8.93 2.27 -4.52
N THR A 139 -7.83 2.11 -5.24
CA THR A 139 -7.64 0.99 -6.17
C THR A 139 -6.57 0.06 -5.64
N ARG A 140 -6.93 -1.21 -5.47
CA ARG A 140 -6.02 -2.30 -5.17
C ARG A 140 -5.57 -2.97 -6.45
N THR A 141 -4.29 -3.28 -6.57
CA THR A 141 -3.69 -3.82 -7.77
C THR A 141 -2.89 -5.06 -7.44
N GLY A 142 -3.25 -6.17 -8.09
CA GLY A 142 -2.48 -7.39 -8.07
C GLY A 142 -1.39 -7.36 -9.12
N TYR A 143 -0.40 -8.23 -8.96
CA TYR A 143 0.74 -8.35 -9.86
C TYR A 143 1.05 -9.80 -10.17
N ASN A 144 0.99 -10.13 -11.46
CA ASN A 144 1.47 -11.38 -12.00
C ASN A 144 2.69 -11.12 -12.89
N ARG A 145 3.75 -11.92 -12.78
CA ARG A 145 4.94 -11.74 -13.63
C ARG A 145 4.65 -11.88 -15.14
N ASN A 146 3.67 -12.69 -15.52
CA ASN A 146 3.31 -12.95 -16.91
C ASN A 146 2.29 -11.93 -17.45
N THR A 147 1.36 -11.48 -16.62
CA THR A 147 0.26 -10.59 -17.05
C THR A 147 0.37 -9.15 -16.56
N GLY A 148 1.40 -8.85 -15.77
CA GLY A 148 1.67 -7.52 -15.22
C GLY A 148 0.73 -7.13 -14.09
N LYS A 149 0.55 -5.82 -13.94
CA LYS A 149 -0.33 -5.20 -12.93
C LYS A 149 -1.79 -5.26 -13.40
N LYS A 150 -2.70 -5.72 -12.56
CA LYS A 150 -4.15 -5.71 -12.82
C LYS A 150 -4.94 -5.18 -11.63
N PRO A 151 -5.95 -4.32 -11.85
CA PRO A 151 -6.82 -3.89 -10.76
C PRO A 151 -7.62 -5.08 -10.22
N MET A 152 -7.67 -5.20 -8.89
CA MET A 152 -8.43 -6.25 -8.19
C MET A 152 -9.73 -5.67 -7.63
N SER A 153 -9.65 -4.51 -7.01
CA SER A 153 -10.81 -3.78 -6.48
C SER A 153 -10.61 -2.28 -6.66
N THR A 154 -11.72 -1.58 -6.85
CA THR A 154 -11.77 -0.12 -6.84
C THR A 154 -13.00 0.31 -6.05
N SER A 155 -12.78 1.14 -5.04
CA SER A 155 -13.83 1.67 -4.17
C SER A 155 -13.72 3.19 -4.13
N THR A 156 -14.84 3.87 -4.33
CA THR A 156 -14.92 5.34 -4.31
C THR A 156 -15.78 5.81 -3.15
N PHE A 157 -15.28 6.79 -2.40
CA PHE A 157 -15.90 7.30 -1.19
C PHE A 157 -16.02 8.81 -1.27
N ARG A 158 -17.24 9.33 -1.05
CA ARG A 158 -17.46 10.78 -1.01
C ARG A 158 -16.86 11.38 0.25
N ARG A 159 -16.14 12.48 0.08
CA ARG A 159 -15.79 13.41 1.16
C ARG A 159 -17.06 14.21 1.43
N ASN A 160 -17.64 14.08 2.62
CA ASN A 160 -18.82 14.86 2.94
C ASN A 160 -18.45 16.36 2.98
N PRO A 161 -18.97 17.21 2.06
CA PRO A 161 -18.54 18.61 2.00
C PRO A 161 -19.15 19.47 3.14
N SER A 162 -20.14 18.93 3.86
CA SER A 162 -20.86 19.61 4.96
C SER A 162 -20.42 19.20 6.36
N LYS A 163 -19.51 18.23 6.46
CA LYS A 163 -18.96 17.73 7.72
C LYS A 163 -17.47 17.45 7.52
N PRO A 164 -16.57 18.07 8.30
CA PRO A 164 -15.15 17.74 8.21
C PRO A 164 -14.99 16.23 8.29
N ILE A 165 -14.04 15.69 7.52
CA ILE A 165 -13.78 14.27 7.28
C ILE A 165 -13.93 13.38 8.55
N LEU A 166 -13.71 13.94 9.74
CA LEU A 166 -13.90 13.31 11.05
C LEU A 166 -15.35 12.98 11.48
N ASP A 167 -16.38 13.66 10.95
CA ASP A 167 -17.76 13.60 11.47
C ASP A 167 -18.69 12.59 10.78
N THR A 168 -18.18 11.89 9.75
CA THR A 168 -18.98 10.89 9.01
C THR A 168 -18.96 9.51 9.67
N LEU A 169 -18.07 9.27 10.65
CA LEU A 169 -17.86 7.94 11.24
C LEU A 169 -18.54 7.69 12.60
N LEU A 170 -19.05 8.72 13.29
CA LEU A 170 -19.74 8.54 14.58
C LEU A 170 -21.24 8.19 14.47
N ARG A 171 -21.78 8.01 13.25
CA ARG A 171 -23.22 7.70 13.05
C ARG A 171 -23.54 6.36 12.40
N SER A 172 -22.54 5.54 12.04
CA SER A 172 -22.81 4.17 11.54
C SER A 172 -22.48 3.06 12.57
N ALA A 173 -21.98 3.43 13.75
CA ALA A 173 -21.75 2.52 14.87
C ALA A 173 -22.86 2.66 15.93
N LYS A 174 -24.12 2.60 15.50
CA LYS A 174 -25.28 2.47 16.39
C LYS A 174 -26.31 1.53 15.77
#